data_AF-A0A3D8YEA5-F1
#
_entry.id   AF-A0A3D8YEA5-F1
#
_cell.length_a   1.000
_cell.length_b   1.000
_cell.length_c   1.000
_cell.angle_alpha   90.00
_cell.angle_beta   90.00
_cell.angle_gamma   90.00
#
_symmetry.space_group_name_H-M   'P 1'
#
loop_
_entity.id
_entity.type
_entity.pdbx_description
1 polymer ?
#
loop_
_entity_poly.entity_id
_entity_poly.type
_entity_poly.pdbx_seq_one_letter_code
_entity_poly.pdbx_strand_id
1 'polypeptide(L)'
;MKTILNAKSTLLKYWYLPLIIGILLTLTGLYVFSVPQEVTTVVVTLISLFIILSAAAELFFYSRSNLQNKALHIAGALFIVLSGIYFLFNPGSATTLIALLLAIQLAVRSLQGLMFSFGLKSRGVPNWHLLALLSAAGIASSVMLVTNPEIIGVSIVLFTGIALILIGLILIGLSLIMKRFGAMFTSMTNGMGRQGGQPTDVPYEIIQDKLKE
;
A
#
# COMPACT_ATOMS: atom_id res chain seq x y z
N MET A 1 -26.29 6.19 -18.62
CA MET A 1 -26.18 4.73 -18.40
C MET A 1 -25.20 4.03 -19.38
N LYS A 2 -25.24 4.30 -20.70
CA LYS A 2 -24.30 3.70 -21.69
C LYS A 2 -22.81 3.97 -21.46
N THR A 3 -22.46 5.14 -20.93
CA THR A 3 -21.07 5.56 -20.68
C THR A 3 -20.35 4.70 -19.64
N ILE A 4 -21.09 4.24 -18.61
CA ILE A 4 -20.55 3.43 -17.50
C ILE A 4 -20.35 1.97 -17.92
N LEU A 5 -21.17 1.48 -18.87
CA LEU A 5 -21.09 0.12 -19.40
C LEU A 5 -19.92 -0.02 -20.40
N ASN A 6 -19.64 0.99 -21.22
CA ASN A 6 -18.48 0.99 -22.13
C ASN A 6 -17.13 1.14 -21.40
N ALA A 7 -17.10 1.84 -20.26
CA ALA A 7 -15.88 1.93 -19.44
C ALA A 7 -15.51 0.55 -18.83
N LYS A 8 -16.52 -0.23 -18.41
CA LYS A 8 -16.31 -1.56 -17.81
C LYS A 8 -15.83 -2.62 -18.80
N SER A 9 -16.34 -2.63 -20.03
CA SER A 9 -15.87 -3.57 -21.07
C SER A 9 -14.41 -3.31 -21.50
N THR A 10 -13.96 -2.06 -21.36
CA THR A 10 -12.56 -1.68 -21.64
C THR A 10 -11.61 -2.14 -20.53
N LEU A 11 -12.01 -2.03 -19.25
CA LEU A 11 -11.25 -2.55 -18.10
C LEU A 11 -11.00 -4.06 -18.17
N LEU A 12 -11.98 -4.79 -18.69
CA LEU A 12 -11.94 -6.23 -18.91
C LEU A 12 -10.96 -6.66 -20.02
N LYS A 13 -10.67 -5.77 -20.98
CA LYS A 13 -9.72 -6.04 -22.06
C LYS A 13 -8.26 -6.04 -21.58
N TYR A 14 -7.95 -5.27 -20.52
CA TYR A 14 -6.60 -5.13 -19.95
C TYR A 14 -6.34 -6.03 -18.73
N TRP A 15 -7.08 -7.14 -18.58
CA TRP A 15 -6.92 -8.09 -17.46
C TRP A 15 -5.48 -8.63 -17.28
N TYR A 16 -4.67 -8.58 -18.34
CA TYR A 16 -3.26 -9.00 -18.33
C TYR A 16 -2.30 -7.97 -17.72
N LEU A 17 -2.67 -6.68 -17.63
CA LEU A 17 -1.84 -5.65 -16.99
C LEU A 17 -1.50 -6.00 -15.53
N PRO A 18 -2.48 -6.28 -14.65
CA PRO A 18 -2.18 -6.65 -13.27
C PRO A 18 -1.40 -7.97 -13.17
N LEU A 19 -1.57 -8.89 -14.12
CA LEU A 19 -0.78 -10.13 -14.16
C LEU A 19 0.71 -9.84 -14.37
N ILE A 20 1.03 -9.05 -15.40
CA ILE A 20 2.40 -8.72 -15.78
C ILE A 20 3.07 -7.94 -14.66
N ILE A 21 2.38 -6.93 -14.13
CA ILE A 21 2.88 -6.11 -13.01
C ILE A 21 3.08 -6.99 -11.76
N GLY A 22 2.14 -7.90 -11.48
CA GLY A 22 2.23 -8.81 -10.34
C GLY A 22 3.43 -9.75 -10.41
N ILE A 23 3.67 -10.38 -11.57
CA ILE A 23 4.86 -11.23 -11.79
C ILE A 23 6.15 -10.43 -11.63
N LEU A 24 6.21 -9.24 -12.25
CA LEU A 24 7.38 -8.37 -12.17
C LEU A 24 7.69 -7.96 -10.73
N LEU A 25 6.66 -7.59 -9.95
CA LEU A 25 6.80 -7.24 -8.53
C LEU A 25 7.28 -8.43 -7.69
N THR A 26 6.73 -9.63 -7.90
CA THR A 26 7.17 -10.83 -7.17
C THR A 26 8.63 -11.17 -7.46
N LEU A 27 9.06 -11.13 -8.73
CA LEU A 27 10.46 -11.37 -9.11
C LEU A 27 11.39 -10.29 -8.54
N THR A 28 10.96 -9.03 -8.59
CA THR A 28 11.72 -7.91 -8.02
C THR A 28 11.87 -8.06 -6.50
N GLY A 29 10.79 -8.46 -5.80
CA GLY A 29 10.83 -8.71 -4.37
C GLY A 29 11.78 -9.84 -3.96
N LEU A 30 11.91 -10.88 -4.79
CA LEU A 30 12.94 -11.92 -4.61
C LEU A 30 14.35 -11.39 -4.87
N TYR A 31 14.52 -10.56 -5.89
CA TYR A 31 15.83 -9.96 -6.24
C TYR A 31 16.35 -9.02 -5.15
N VAL A 32 15.47 -8.29 -4.46
CA VAL A 32 15.81 -7.35 -3.37
C VAL A 32 16.66 -7.99 -2.27
N PHE A 33 16.45 -9.27 -1.96
CA PHE A 33 17.26 -9.97 -0.95
C PHE A 33 18.71 -10.21 -1.37
N SER A 34 19.00 -10.17 -2.66
CA SER A 34 20.36 -10.37 -3.20
C SER A 34 21.21 -9.10 -3.12
N VAL A 35 20.60 -7.92 -3.01
CA VAL A 35 21.27 -6.60 -3.03
C VAL A 35 20.83 -5.69 -1.87
N PRO A 36 21.05 -6.09 -0.61
CA PRO A 36 20.50 -5.38 0.56
C PRO A 36 21.01 -3.94 0.73
N GLN A 37 22.27 -3.67 0.38
CA GLN A 37 22.83 -2.32 0.50
C GLN A 37 22.20 -1.33 -0.48
N GLU A 38 22.08 -1.71 -1.74
CA GLU A 38 21.48 -0.86 -2.78
C GLU A 38 20.01 -0.56 -2.47
N VAL A 39 19.26 -1.57 -2.04
CA VAL A 39 17.84 -1.41 -1.67
C VAL A 39 17.70 -0.44 -0.51
N THR A 40 18.55 -0.55 0.51
CA THR A 40 18.54 0.37 1.65
C THR A 40 18.78 1.80 1.20
N THR A 41 19.78 2.03 0.35
CA THR A 41 20.09 3.35 -0.21
C THR A 41 18.89 3.91 -0.98
N VAL A 42 18.32 3.13 -1.90
CA VAL A 42 17.16 3.57 -2.70
C VAL A 42 15.97 3.94 -1.81
N VAL A 43 15.66 3.12 -0.81
CA VAL A 43 14.54 3.40 0.12
C VAL A 43 14.80 4.66 0.92
N VAL A 44 16.02 4.85 1.44
CA VAL A 44 16.38 6.05 2.20
C VAL A 44 16.31 7.31 1.32
N THR A 45 16.84 7.25 0.11
CA THR A 45 16.72 8.35 -0.87
C THR A 45 15.27 8.70 -1.17
N LEU A 46 14.40 7.71 -1.36
CA LEU A 46 12.97 7.92 -1.54
C LEU A 46 12.34 8.59 -0.32
N ILE A 47 12.65 8.11 0.89
CA ILE A 47 12.16 8.70 2.14
C ILE A 47 12.62 10.16 2.26
N SER A 48 13.88 10.46 1.97
CA SER A 48 14.40 11.83 1.98
C SER A 48 13.65 12.73 1.00
N LEU A 49 13.36 12.24 -0.21
CA LEU A 49 12.56 12.98 -1.19
C LEU A 49 11.15 13.27 -0.66
N PHE A 50 10.47 12.30 -0.06
CA PHE A 50 9.15 12.50 0.54
C PHE A 50 9.18 13.49 1.71
N ILE A 51 10.22 13.46 2.55
CA ILE A 51 10.41 14.41 3.65
C ILE A 51 10.53 15.84 3.09
N ILE A 52 11.35 16.03 2.05
CA ILE A 52 11.52 17.34 1.41
C ILE A 52 10.19 17.81 0.81
N LEU A 53 9.50 16.96 0.05
CA LEU A 53 8.22 17.31 -0.58
C LEU A 53 7.14 17.67 0.47
N SER A 54 7.05 16.89 1.55
CA SER A 54 6.13 17.15 2.65
C SER A 54 6.43 18.47 3.34
N ALA A 55 7.71 18.73 3.68
CA ALA A 55 8.10 19.96 4.36
C ALA A 55 8.02 21.19 3.45
N ALA A 56 8.26 21.05 2.14
CA ALA A 56 8.05 22.11 1.17
C ALA A 56 6.56 22.45 1.03
N ALA A 57 5.68 21.44 1.03
CA ALA A 57 4.23 21.66 1.05
C ALA A 57 3.79 22.36 2.34
N GLU A 58 4.35 21.98 3.49
CA GLU A 58 4.13 22.65 4.77
C GLU A 58 4.55 24.12 4.71
N LEU A 59 5.74 24.40 4.18
CA LEU A 59 6.25 25.76 3.99
C LEU A 59 5.30 26.60 3.11
N PHE A 60 4.82 26.05 2.00
CA PHE A 60 3.87 26.73 1.10
C PHE A 60 2.54 27.02 1.79
N PHE A 61 1.97 26.04 2.50
CA PHE A 61 0.71 26.18 3.21
C PHE A 61 0.81 27.24 4.31
N TYR A 62 1.81 27.12 5.18
CA TYR A 62 1.97 28.08 6.28
C TYR A 62 2.27 29.48 5.74
N SER A 63 3.08 29.62 4.69
CA SER A 63 3.36 30.93 4.05
C SER A 63 2.10 31.66 3.57
N ARG A 64 1.03 30.96 3.19
CA ARG A 64 -0.25 31.58 2.80
C ARG A 64 -1.30 31.62 3.90
N SER A 65 -1.14 30.82 4.95
CA SER A 65 -2.05 30.83 6.09
C SER A 65 -1.87 32.08 6.96
N ASN A 66 -2.92 32.49 7.66
CA ASN A 66 -2.92 33.60 8.62
C ASN A 66 -3.07 33.10 10.08
N LEU A 67 -2.46 31.96 10.38
CA LEU A 67 -2.54 31.30 11.70
C LEU A 67 -1.57 31.93 12.70
N GLN A 68 -1.94 31.95 13.99
CA GLN A 68 -1.01 32.24 15.09
C GLN A 68 0.10 31.16 15.12
N ASN A 69 1.32 31.55 15.52
CA ASN A 69 2.52 30.69 15.52
C ASN A 69 3.09 30.21 14.17
N LYS A 70 2.66 30.79 13.05
CA LYS A 70 3.19 30.49 11.70
C LYS A 70 4.72 30.53 11.59
N ALA A 71 5.39 31.46 12.27
CA ALA A 71 6.85 31.61 12.19
C ALA A 71 7.61 30.36 12.68
N LEU A 72 7.11 29.71 13.75
CA LEU A 72 7.72 28.49 14.29
C LEU A 72 7.56 27.31 13.33
N HIS A 73 6.39 27.17 12.70
CA HIS A 73 6.14 26.14 11.70
C HIS A 73 7.00 26.34 10.45
N ILE A 74 7.12 27.58 9.98
CA ILE A 74 8.00 27.92 8.84
C ILE A 74 9.47 27.59 9.17
N ALA A 75 9.95 27.95 10.35
CA ALA A 75 11.32 27.66 10.77
C ALA A 75 11.58 26.15 10.89
N GLY A 76 10.64 25.40 11.48
CA GLY A 76 10.70 23.95 11.59
C GLY A 76 10.70 23.26 10.23
N ALA A 77 9.77 23.64 9.35
CA ALA A 77 9.68 23.10 7.99
C ALA A 77 10.96 23.39 7.18
N LEU A 78 11.53 24.59 7.30
CA LEU A 78 12.79 24.93 6.65
C LEU A 78 13.94 24.05 7.14
N PHE A 79 14.05 23.82 8.44
CA PHE A 79 15.05 22.91 9.02
C PHE A 79 14.89 21.48 8.50
N ILE A 80 13.64 21.00 8.38
CA ILE A 80 13.34 19.66 7.85
C ILE A 80 13.74 19.56 6.37
N VAL A 81 13.46 20.59 5.55
CA VAL A 81 13.89 20.63 4.15
C VAL A 81 15.41 20.55 4.04
N LEU A 82 16.14 21.36 4.80
CA LEU A 82 17.61 21.36 4.80
C LEU A 82 18.18 20.01 5.23
N SER A 83 17.62 19.42 6.28
CA SER A 83 18.02 18.09 6.77
C SER A 83 17.72 17.00 5.73
N GLY A 84 16.58 17.07 5.06
CA GLY A 84 16.21 16.16 3.98
C GLY A 84 17.16 16.24 2.80
N ILE A 85 17.58 17.45 2.40
CA ILE A 85 18.58 17.66 1.34
C ILE A 85 19.92 17.05 1.77
N TYR A 86 20.34 17.26 3.02
CA TYR A 86 21.58 16.67 3.55
C TYR A 86 21.55 15.13 3.48
N PHE A 87 20.42 14.52 3.83
CA PHE A 87 20.23 13.06 3.76
C PHE A 87 20.25 12.52 2.33
N LEU A 88 19.78 13.30 1.36
CA LEU A 88 19.79 12.91 -0.05
C LEU A 88 21.23 12.72 -0.58
N PHE A 89 22.16 13.58 -0.16
CA PHE A 89 23.57 13.49 -0.55
C PHE A 89 24.39 12.54 0.33
N ASN A 90 23.92 12.22 1.54
CA ASN A 90 24.61 11.34 2.50
C ASN A 90 23.67 10.23 3.01
N PRO A 91 23.34 9.24 2.16
CA PRO A 91 22.39 8.19 2.52
C PRO A 91 22.87 7.35 3.72
N GLY A 92 24.17 7.10 3.89
CA GLY A 92 24.69 6.34 5.04
C GLY A 92 24.42 7.02 6.39
N SER A 93 24.61 8.33 6.46
CA SER A 93 24.29 9.13 7.65
C SER A 93 22.78 9.15 7.90
N ALA A 94 21.99 9.23 6.83
CA ALA A 94 20.53 9.20 6.92
C ALA A 94 20.02 7.86 7.46
N THR A 95 20.55 6.73 7.00
CA THR A 95 20.20 5.40 7.53
C THR A 95 20.44 5.31 9.03
N THR A 96 21.58 5.82 9.50
CA THR A 96 21.93 5.79 10.93
C THR A 96 20.99 6.66 11.77
N LEU A 97 20.64 7.85 11.28
CA LEU A 97 19.71 8.74 11.97
C LEU A 97 18.28 8.20 11.97
N ILE A 98 17.82 7.67 10.84
CA ILE A 98 16.53 6.97 10.74
C ILE A 98 16.52 5.77 11.70
N ALA A 99 17.61 5.04 11.77
CA ALA A 99 17.76 3.90 12.68
C ALA A 99 17.61 4.32 14.14
N LEU A 100 18.31 5.37 14.55
CA LEU A 100 18.22 5.92 15.90
C LEU A 100 16.80 6.41 16.22
N LEU A 101 16.17 7.14 15.31
CA LEU A 101 14.80 7.63 15.49
C LEU A 101 13.80 6.48 15.63
N LEU A 102 13.90 5.44 14.81
CA LEU A 102 13.06 4.24 14.90
C LEU A 102 13.31 3.48 16.20
N ALA A 103 14.55 3.37 16.65
CA ALA A 103 14.88 2.72 17.92
C ALA A 103 14.28 3.47 19.11
N ILE A 104 14.40 4.81 19.15
CA ILE A 104 13.79 5.65 20.18
C ILE A 104 12.26 5.53 20.13
N GLN A 105 11.66 5.60 18.94
CA GLN A 105 10.22 5.44 18.78
C GLN A 105 9.74 4.08 19.27
N LEU A 106 10.49 3.01 18.99
CA LEU A 106 10.20 1.67 19.49
C LEU A 106 10.30 1.60 21.02
N ALA A 107 11.30 2.22 21.63
CA ALA A 107 11.41 2.32 23.09
C ALA A 107 10.19 3.01 23.69
N VAL A 108 9.81 4.18 23.14
CA VAL A 108 8.64 4.94 23.63
C VAL A 108 7.36 4.11 23.52
N ARG A 109 7.12 3.46 22.37
CA ARG A 109 5.94 2.59 22.17
C ARG A 109 5.94 1.38 23.10
N SER A 110 7.09 0.75 23.30
CA SER A 110 7.21 -0.41 24.18
C SER A 110 7.02 -0.03 25.64
N LEU A 111 7.53 1.14 26.06
CA LEU A 111 7.32 1.66 27.40
C LEU A 111 5.84 2.00 27.65
N GLN A 112 5.16 2.62 26.68
CA GLN A 112 3.71 2.85 26.76
C GLN A 112 2.93 1.52 26.86
N GLY A 113 3.31 0.51 26.08
CA GLY A 113 2.71 -0.83 26.14
C GLY A 113 2.90 -1.51 27.50
N LEU A 114 4.07 -1.33 28.11
CA LEU A 114 4.37 -1.84 29.44
C LEU A 114 3.50 -1.16 30.51
N MET A 115 3.40 0.18 30.46
CA MET A 115 2.50 0.93 31.34
C MET A 115 1.05 0.46 31.18
N PHE A 116 0.60 0.24 29.95
CA PHE A 116 -0.75 -0.26 29.67
C PHE A 116 -0.97 -1.67 30.22
N SER A 117 0.01 -2.56 30.11
CA SER A 117 -0.06 -3.92 30.69
C SER A 117 -0.23 -3.89 32.21
N PHE A 118 0.50 -3.03 32.92
CA PHE A 118 0.28 -2.86 34.37
C PHE A 118 -1.10 -2.28 34.69
N GLY A 119 -1.60 -1.40 33.82
CA GLY A 119 -2.98 -0.92 33.88
C GLY A 119 -4.05 -2.00 33.60
N LEU A 120 -3.71 -3.06 32.86
CA LEU A 120 -4.59 -4.23 32.66
C LEU A 120 -4.53 -5.16 33.87
N LYS A 121 -3.34 -5.35 34.47
CA LYS A 121 -3.15 -6.10 35.70
C LYS A 121 -4.01 -5.54 36.84
N SER A 122 -4.02 -4.20 37.01
CA SER A 122 -4.82 -3.56 38.07
C SER A 122 -6.34 -3.64 37.84
N ARG A 123 -6.77 -3.86 36.59
CA ARG A 123 -8.19 -4.02 36.20
C ARG A 123 -8.62 -5.49 36.13
N GLY A 124 -7.76 -6.44 36.50
CA GLY A 124 -8.08 -7.87 36.50
C GLY A 124 -8.25 -8.48 35.11
N VAL A 125 -7.78 -7.82 34.05
CA VAL A 125 -7.90 -8.33 32.67
C VAL A 125 -6.95 -9.52 32.46
N PRO A 126 -7.44 -10.68 31.98
CA PRO A 126 -6.58 -11.83 31.70
C PRO A 126 -5.58 -11.51 30.57
N ASN A 127 -4.47 -12.25 30.49
CA ASN A 127 -3.39 -12.07 29.50
C ASN A 127 -2.55 -10.78 29.60
N TRP A 128 -2.64 -10.02 30.70
CA TRP A 128 -1.79 -8.83 30.93
C TRP A 128 -0.28 -9.17 30.83
N HIS A 129 0.11 -10.36 31.29
CA HIS A 129 1.50 -10.83 31.31
C HIS A 129 2.09 -11.00 29.89
N LEU A 130 1.27 -11.42 28.91
CA LEU A 130 1.72 -11.54 27.52
C LEU A 130 2.08 -10.16 26.96
N LEU A 131 1.26 -9.15 27.26
CA LEU A 131 1.52 -7.78 26.83
C LEU A 131 2.75 -7.18 27.54
N ALA A 132 2.94 -7.49 28.82
CA ALA A 132 4.15 -7.08 29.56
C ALA A 132 5.40 -7.71 28.94
N LEU A 133 5.36 -9.01 28.63
CA LEU A 133 6.49 -9.73 28.04
C LEU A 133 6.84 -9.19 26.66
N LEU A 134 5.83 -8.95 25.81
CA LEU A 134 6.02 -8.38 24.47
C LEU A 134 6.63 -6.97 24.54
N SER A 135 6.18 -6.17 25.52
CA SER A 135 6.67 -4.82 25.74
C SER A 135 8.11 -4.82 26.28
N ALA A 136 8.44 -5.74 27.20
CA ALA A 136 9.80 -5.92 27.68
C ALA A 136 10.74 -6.37 26.55
N ALA A 137 10.31 -7.29 25.70
CA ALA A 137 11.05 -7.70 24.49
C ALA A 137 11.25 -6.51 23.52
N GLY A 138 10.24 -5.65 23.37
CA GLY A 138 10.34 -4.43 22.56
C GLY A 138 11.36 -3.42 23.09
N ILE A 139 11.43 -3.24 24.42
CA ILE A 139 12.46 -2.41 25.06
C ILE A 139 13.85 -2.99 24.82
N ALA A 140 14.04 -4.30 25.02
CA ALA A 140 15.31 -4.96 24.76
C ALA A 140 15.73 -4.83 23.27
N SER A 141 14.77 -5.00 22.36
CA SER A 141 14.99 -4.84 20.92
C SER A 141 15.40 -3.41 20.56
N SER A 142 14.79 -2.40 21.19
CA SER A 142 15.17 -0.99 21.01
C SER A 142 16.62 -0.73 21.39
N VAL A 143 17.08 -1.22 22.55
CA VAL A 143 18.48 -1.08 22.97
C VAL A 143 19.42 -1.73 21.96
N MET A 144 19.07 -2.93 21.48
CA MET A 144 19.85 -3.62 20.45
C MET A 144 19.95 -2.80 19.15
N LEU A 145 18.86 -2.16 18.72
CA LEU A 145 18.83 -1.30 17.52
C LEU A 145 19.69 -0.04 17.67
N VAL A 146 19.76 0.55 18.87
CA VAL A 146 20.66 1.70 19.14
C VAL A 146 22.12 1.27 19.02
N THR A 147 22.48 0.09 19.53
CA THR A 147 23.87 -0.41 19.47
C THR A 147 24.30 -0.84 18.08
N ASN A 148 23.38 -1.34 17.25
CA ASN A 148 23.68 -1.89 15.93
C ASN A 148 22.67 -1.37 14.89
N PRO A 149 22.87 -0.17 14.34
CA PRO A 149 21.94 0.46 13.40
C PRO A 149 21.82 -0.33 12.07
N GLU A 150 22.78 -1.19 11.73
CA GLU A 150 22.72 -2.05 10.54
C GLU A 150 21.51 -3.01 10.55
N ILE A 151 21.02 -3.39 11.74
CA ILE A 151 19.82 -4.22 11.90
C ILE A 151 18.61 -3.56 11.21
N ILE A 152 18.56 -2.23 11.19
CA ILE A 152 17.47 -1.47 10.56
C ILE A 152 17.59 -1.51 9.03
N GLY A 153 18.80 -1.46 8.49
CA GLY A 153 19.02 -1.66 7.05
C GLY A 153 18.50 -3.03 6.59
N VAL A 154 18.88 -4.09 7.29
CA VAL A 154 18.39 -5.45 7.00
C VAL A 154 16.87 -5.56 7.15
N SER A 155 16.31 -4.93 8.18
CA SER A 155 14.86 -4.91 8.41
C SER A 155 14.11 -4.22 7.27
N ILE A 156 14.62 -3.09 6.77
CA ILE A 156 14.05 -2.38 5.62
C ILE A 156 14.00 -3.31 4.41
N VAL A 157 15.12 -3.98 4.08
CA VAL A 157 15.19 -4.92 2.95
C VAL A 157 14.17 -6.05 3.12
N LEU A 158 14.06 -6.62 4.33
CA LEU A 158 13.15 -7.70 4.63
C LEU A 158 11.68 -7.28 4.47
N PHE A 159 11.29 -6.15 5.06
CA PHE A 159 9.92 -5.65 4.93
C PHE A 159 9.58 -5.24 3.50
N THR A 160 10.50 -4.59 2.79
CA THR A 160 10.30 -4.20 1.38
C THR A 160 10.19 -5.44 0.48
N GLY A 161 11.07 -6.42 0.61
CA GLY A 161 11.03 -7.65 -0.17
C GLY A 161 9.73 -8.43 0.05
N ILE A 162 9.33 -8.63 1.31
CA ILE A 162 8.07 -9.29 1.66
C ILE A 162 6.87 -8.50 1.12
N ALA A 163 6.85 -7.18 1.29
CA ALA A 163 5.76 -6.34 0.80
C ALA A 163 5.61 -6.44 -0.73
N LEU A 164 6.73 -6.37 -1.49
CA LEU A 164 6.71 -6.51 -2.94
C LEU A 164 6.19 -7.88 -3.38
N ILE A 165 6.62 -8.96 -2.71
CA ILE A 165 6.14 -10.31 -3.00
C ILE A 165 4.63 -10.42 -2.73
N LEU A 166 4.16 -9.95 -1.57
CA LEU A 166 2.75 -10.00 -1.20
C LEU A 166 1.89 -9.19 -2.16
N ILE A 167 2.29 -7.96 -2.49
CA ILE A 167 1.59 -7.12 -3.47
C ILE A 167 1.58 -7.81 -4.83
N GLY A 168 2.70 -8.38 -5.28
CA GLY A 168 2.78 -9.12 -6.53
C GLY A 168 1.81 -10.29 -6.59
N LEU A 169 1.73 -11.09 -5.52
CA LEU A 169 0.79 -12.21 -5.39
C LEU A 169 -0.68 -11.74 -5.41
N ILE A 170 -0.99 -10.63 -4.72
CA ILE A 170 -2.33 -10.04 -4.73
C ILE A 170 -2.71 -9.59 -6.15
N LEU A 171 -1.81 -8.94 -6.90
CA LEU A 171 -2.08 -8.53 -8.28
C LEU A 171 -2.27 -9.72 -9.23
N ILE A 172 -1.50 -10.79 -9.06
CA ILE A 172 -1.70 -12.04 -9.81
C ILE A 172 -3.09 -12.61 -9.51
N GLY A 173 -3.46 -12.70 -8.23
CA GLY A 173 -4.80 -13.13 -7.81
C GLY A 173 -5.92 -12.25 -8.39
N LEU A 174 -5.74 -10.93 -8.36
CA LEU A 174 -6.69 -9.95 -8.91
C LEU A 174 -6.89 -10.12 -10.42
N SER A 175 -5.81 -10.38 -11.17
CA SER A 175 -5.90 -10.66 -12.62
C SER A 175 -6.73 -11.91 -12.91
N LEU A 176 -6.54 -12.98 -12.14
CA LEU A 176 -7.30 -14.22 -12.29
C LEU A 176 -8.78 -14.00 -12.00
N ILE A 177 -9.10 -13.20 -10.98
CA ILE A 177 -10.47 -12.80 -10.65
C ILE A 177 -11.08 -11.99 -11.80
N MET A 178 -10.37 -11.01 -12.35
CA MET A 178 -10.83 -10.23 -13.51
C MET A 178 -11.11 -11.10 -14.74
N LYS A 179 -10.24 -12.08 -15.03
CA LYS A 179 -10.43 -13.04 -16.13
C LYS A 179 -11.73 -13.84 -15.94
N ARG A 180 -12.02 -14.29 -14.71
CA ARG A 180 -13.24 -15.04 -14.38
C ARG A 180 -14.50 -14.17 -14.47
N PHE A 181 -14.48 -12.95 -13.95
CA PHE A 181 -15.61 -12.03 -14.04
C PHE A 181 -15.92 -11.60 -15.49
N GLY A 182 -14.90 -11.47 -16.34
CA GLY A 182 -15.07 -11.19 -17.76
C GLY A 182 -15.76 -12.31 -18.53
N ALA A 183 -15.37 -13.55 -18.27
CA ALA A 183 -16.02 -14.71 -18.85
C ALA A 183 -17.51 -14.80 -18.44
N MET A 184 -17.81 -14.58 -17.16
CA MET A 184 -19.17 -14.60 -16.63
C MET A 184 -20.05 -13.48 -17.21
N PHE A 185 -19.55 -12.24 -17.26
CA PHE A 185 -20.32 -11.12 -17.81
C PHE A 185 -20.63 -11.32 -19.31
N THR A 186 -19.65 -11.82 -20.08
CA THR A 186 -19.84 -12.14 -21.50
C THR A 186 -20.92 -13.20 -21.70
N SER A 187 -20.96 -14.22 -20.84
CA SER A 187 -21.99 -15.26 -20.89
C SER A 187 -23.41 -14.71 -20.57
N MET A 188 -23.52 -13.75 -19.64
CA MET A 188 -24.79 -13.09 -19.30
C MET A 188 -25.28 -12.16 -20.41
N THR A 189 -24.40 -11.34 -21.01
CA THR A 189 -24.77 -10.48 -22.15
C THR A 189 -25.15 -11.30 -23.39
N ASN A 190 -24.45 -12.41 -23.65
CA ASN A 190 -24.79 -13.32 -24.76
C ASN A 190 -26.10 -14.08 -24.50
N GLY A 191 -26.42 -14.40 -23.24
CA GLY A 191 -27.72 -14.98 -22.86
C GLY A 191 -28.89 -14.00 -23.00
N MET A 192 -28.69 -12.73 -22.62
CA MET A 192 -29.70 -11.68 -22.82
C MET A 192 -29.88 -11.32 -24.30
N GLY A 193 -28.82 -11.36 -25.10
CA GLY A 193 -28.89 -11.18 -26.55
C GLY A 193 -29.65 -12.29 -27.30
N ARG A 194 -29.81 -13.47 -26.69
CA ARG A 194 -30.61 -14.58 -27.24
C ARG A 194 -32.09 -14.53 -26.86
N GLN A 195 -32.47 -13.84 -25.77
CA GLN A 195 -33.87 -13.59 -25.43
C GLN A 195 -34.43 -12.31 -26.06
N GLY A 196 -33.58 -11.45 -26.62
CA GLY A 196 -33.98 -10.31 -27.46
C GLY A 196 -34.06 -10.61 -28.95
N GLY A 197 -34.16 -11.89 -29.34
CA GLY A 197 -34.46 -12.27 -30.72
C GLY A 197 -35.87 -11.83 -31.08
N GLN A 198 -36.01 -11.15 -32.22
CA GLN A 198 -37.29 -10.75 -32.81
C GLN A 198 -38.32 -11.89 -32.73
N PRO A 199 -39.62 -11.59 -32.48
CA PRO A 199 -40.65 -12.61 -32.65
C PRO A 199 -40.49 -13.17 -34.05
N THR A 200 -40.25 -14.47 -34.13
CA THR A 200 -40.17 -15.22 -35.37
C THR A 200 -41.33 -14.80 -36.28
N ASP A 201 -41.01 -14.20 -37.42
CA ASP A 201 -41.95 -13.89 -38.48
C ASP A 201 -42.64 -15.20 -38.87
N VAL A 202 -43.83 -15.43 -38.33
CA VAL A 202 -44.72 -16.47 -38.83
C VAL A 202 -45.23 -15.93 -40.16
N PRO A 203 -44.97 -16.59 -41.30
CA PRO A 203 -45.41 -16.08 -42.59
C PRO A 203 -46.93 -15.91 -42.59
N TYR A 204 -47.41 -14.68 -42.80
CA TYR A 204 -48.84 -14.33 -42.84
C TYR A 204 -49.61 -15.01 -43.99
N GLU A 205 -48.95 -15.80 -44.85
CA GLU A 205 -49.57 -16.49 -45.98
C GLU A 205 -50.34 -17.77 -45.62
N ILE A 206 -50.22 -18.32 -44.40
CA ILE A 206 -50.90 -19.59 -44.06
C ILE A 206 -52.32 -19.38 -43.49
N ILE A 207 -52.73 -18.16 -43.15
CA ILE A 207 -54.02 -17.92 -42.47
C ILE A 207 -55.17 -17.58 -43.43
N GLN A 208 -54.89 -17.15 -44.66
CA GLN A 208 -55.95 -16.78 -45.61
C GLN A 208 -56.62 -17.98 -46.30
N ASP A 209 -55.96 -19.15 -46.35
CA ASP A 209 -56.50 -20.34 -47.04
C ASP A 209 -57.45 -21.19 -46.18
N LYS A 210 -57.61 -20.85 -44.89
CA LYS A 210 -58.56 -21.50 -43.96
C LYS A 210 -59.83 -20.70 -43.69
N LEU A 211 -60.03 -19.57 -44.38
CA LEU A 211 -61.23 -18.72 -44.25
C LEU A 211 -62.14 -18.76 -45.49
N LYS A 212 -61.94 -19.74 -46.39
CA LYS A 212 -62.79 -19.99 -47.57
C LYS A 212 -63.46 -21.37 -47.61
N GLU A 213 -63.51 -22.08 -46.49
CA GLU A 213 -64.45 -23.20 -46.28
C GLU A 213 -65.42 -22.90 -45.15
#